data_AF-A0A6G8D111-F1
#
_entry.id   AF-A0A6G8D111-F1
#
_cell.length_a   1.000
_cell.length_b   1.000
_cell.length_c   1.000
_cell.angle_alpha   90.00
_cell.angle_beta   90.00
_cell.angle_gamma   90.00
#
_symmetry.space_group_name_H-M   'P 1'
#
loop_
_entity.id
_entity.type
_entity.pdbx_description
1 polymer ?
#
loop_
_entity_poly.entity_id
_entity_poly.type
_entity_poly.pdbx_seq_one_letter_code
_entity_poly.pdbx_strand_id
1 'polypeptide(L)' 'MDRVLGGLASALIWFLAILLPVGWLYWLWIAIKIGGFAMFALALFPLTAPIASILGGWSFLFGLPEWAFSIFISK' A
#
# COMPACT_ATOMS: atom_id res chain seq x y z
N MET A 1 -17.27 -18.68 -21.80
CA MET A 1 -16.97 -17.44 -21.02
C MET A 1 -15.92 -17.70 -19.94
N ASP A 2 -15.68 -18.96 -19.59
CA ASP A 2 -14.77 -19.38 -18.50
C ASP A 2 -13.29 -19.08 -18.76
N ARG A 3 -12.85 -19.10 -20.03
CA ARG A 3 -11.47 -18.74 -20.41
C ARG A 3 -11.14 -17.27 -20.18
N VAL A 4 -12.09 -16.37 -20.41
CA VAL A 4 -11.91 -14.93 -20.21
C VAL A 4 -11.91 -14.62 -18.71
N LEU A 5 -12.84 -15.21 -17.95
CA LEU A 5 -12.87 -15.07 -16.49
C LEU A 5 -11.61 -15.60 -15.81
N GLY A 6 -11.09 -16.76 -16.25
CA GLY A 6 -9.82 -17.29 -15.75
C GLY A 6 -8.62 -16.40 -16.10
N GLY A 7 -8.60 -15.82 -17.31
CA GLY A 7 -7.59 -14.84 -17.72
C GLY A 7 -7.59 -13.58 -16.87
N LEU A 8 -8.76 -12.98 -16.64
CA LEU A 8 -8.90 -11.78 -15.80
C LEU A 8 -8.53 -12.05 -14.34
N ALA A 9 -8.95 -13.19 -13.79
CA ALA A 9 -8.62 -13.57 -12.42
C ALA A 9 -7.09 -13.74 -12.23
N SER A 10 -6.42 -14.42 -13.16
CA SER A 10 -4.96 -14.58 -13.12
C SER A 10 -4.24 -13.24 -13.26
N ALA A 11 -4.66 -12.38 -14.18
CA ALA A 11 -4.09 -11.04 -14.32
C ALA A 11 -4.23 -10.20 -13.04
N LEU A 12 -5.40 -10.24 -12.39
CA LEU A 12 -5.63 -9.54 -11.14
C LEU A 12 -4.73 -10.07 -10.01
N ILE A 13 -4.57 -11.39 -9.92
CA ILE A 13 -3.68 -12.00 -8.92
C ILE A 13 -2.24 -11.55 -9.13
N TRP A 14 -1.74 -11.60 -10.37
CA TRP A 14 -0.39 -11.14 -10.69
C TRP A 14 -0.20 -9.64 -10.41
N PHE A 15 -1.20 -8.83 -10.76
CA PHE A 15 -1.18 -7.40 -10.47
C PHE A 15 -1.08 -7.14 -8.96
N LEU A 16 -1.91 -7.79 -8.14
CA LEU A 16 -1.87 -7.65 -6.69
C LEU A 16 -0.59 -8.21 -6.07
N ALA A 17 -0.07 -9.32 -6.59
CA ALA A 17 1.17 -9.93 -6.12
C ALA A 17 2.38 -9.00 -6.27
N ILE A 18 2.37 -8.12 -7.27
CA ILE A 18 3.41 -7.10 -7.47
C ILE A 18 3.06 -5.81 -6.73
N LEU A 19 1.81 -5.37 -6.79
CA LEU A 19 1.39 -4.10 -6.20
C LEU A 19 1.52 -4.10 -4.67
N LEU A 20 1.27 -5.20 -3.98
CA LEU A 20 1.34 -5.22 -2.52
C LEU A 20 2.77 -5.07 -1.97
N PRO A 21 3.80 -5.79 -2.48
CA PRO A 21 5.19 -5.53 -2.10
C PRO A 21 5.67 -4.13 -2.49
N VAL A 22 5.35 -3.68 -3.71
CA VAL A 22 5.72 -2.33 -4.19
C VAL A 22 5.05 -1.25 -3.33
N GLY A 23 3.77 -1.45 -3.02
CA GLY A 23 2.99 -0.59 -2.16
C GLY A 23 3.59 -0.49 -0.75
N TRP A 24 3.95 -1.62 -0.15
CA TRP A 24 4.60 -1.65 1.16
C TRP A 24 5.91 -0.87 1.17
N LEU A 25 6.77 -1.09 0.16
CA LEU A 25 8.02 -0.33 0.00
C LEU A 25 7.76 1.17 -0.18
N TYR A 26 6.74 1.53 -0.97
CA TYR A 26 6.35 2.92 -1.18
C TYR A 26 5.85 3.59 0.10
N TRP A 27 5.07 2.88 0.92
CA TRP A 27 4.61 3.38 2.21
C TRP A 27 5.78 3.65 3.16
N LEU A 28 6.73 2.71 3.27
CA LEU A 28 7.96 2.90 4.05
C LEU A 28 8.77 4.10 3.55
N TRP A 29 8.91 4.24 2.23
CA TRP A 29 9.62 5.36 1.62
C TRP A 29 8.98 6.71 1.96
N ILE A 30 7.65 6.82 1.85
CA ILE A 30 6.93 8.04 2.25
C ILE A 30 7.05 8.28 3.75
N ALA A 31 6.92 7.24 4.58
CA ALA A 31 7.03 7.38 6.04
C ALA A 31 8.38 7.99 6.44
N ILE A 32 9.47 7.58 5.79
CA ILE A 32 10.81 8.15 5.97
C ILE A 32 10.89 9.61 5.48
N LYS A 33 10.28 9.91 4.32
CA LYS A 33 10.30 11.26 3.74
C LYS A 33 9.53 12.30 4.55
N ILE A 34 8.38 11.90 5.10
CA ILE A 34 7.51 12.80 5.86
C ILE A 34 7.89 12.81 7.35
N GLY A 35 8.60 11.80 7.85
CA GLY A 35 9.00 11.70 9.25
C GLY A 35 7.87 11.19 10.17
N GLY A 36 6.84 10.54 9.61
CA GLY A 36 5.73 9.99 10.38
C GLY A 36 6.10 8.68 11.08
N PHE A 37 6.52 8.73 12.35
CA PHE A 37 6.86 7.53 13.14
C PHE A 37 5.73 6.49 13.15
N ALA A 38 4.47 6.94 13.27
CA ALA A 38 3.31 6.06 13.22
C ALA A 38 3.13 5.37 11.86
N MET A 39 3.42 6.04 10.73
CA MET A 39 3.39 5.40 9.40
C MET A 39 4.44 4.31 9.28
N PHE A 40 5.63 4.57 9.83
CA PHE A 40 6.75 3.64 9.80
C PHE A 40 6.48 2.40 10.65
N ALA A 41 5.96 2.58 11.87
CA ALA A 41 5.54 1.48 12.73
C ALA A 41 4.49 0.59 12.06
N LEU A 42 3.50 1.19 11.38
CA LEU A 42 2.44 0.46 10.69
C LEU A 42 2.98 -0.49 9.60
N ALA A 43 4.07 -0.12 8.94
CA ALA A 43 4.71 -0.97 7.94
C ALA A 43 5.67 -2.02 8.53
N LEU A 44 6.29 -1.77 9.68
CA LEU A 44 7.24 -2.70 10.30
C LEU A 44 6.56 -3.84 11.06
N PHE A 45 5.43 -3.56 11.71
CA PHE A 45 4.72 -4.59 12.47
C PHE A 45 4.08 -5.61 11.51
N PRO A 46 4.43 -6.92 11.59
CA PRO A 46 3.95 -7.92 10.62
C PRO A 46 2.43 -8.00 10.52
N LEU A 47 1.72 -7.77 11.62
CA LEU A 47 0.26 -7.80 11.67
C LEU A 47 -0.38 -6.62 10.91
N THR A 48 0.26 -5.46 10.90
CA THR A 48 -0.23 -4.25 10.22
C THR A 48 0.42 -4.03 8.85
N ALA A 49 1.50 -4.75 8.53
CA ALA A 49 2.19 -4.66 7.26
C ALA A 49 1.27 -4.83 6.03
N PRO A 50 0.28 -5.75 6.01
CA PRO A 50 -0.67 -5.84 4.89
C PRO A 50 -1.50 -4.57 4.69
N ILE A 51 -1.86 -3.88 5.78
CA ILE A 51 -2.58 -2.61 5.72
C ILE A 51 -1.66 -1.55 5.10
N ALA A 52 -0.40 -1.48 5.53
CA ALA A 52 0.60 -0.59 4.92
C ALA A 52 0.85 -0.92 3.44
N SER A 53 0.85 -2.20 3.05
CA SER A 53 0.94 -2.63 1.65
C SER A 53 -0.21 -2.08 0.80
N ILE A 54 -1.43 -2.17 1.31
CA ILE A 54 -2.64 -1.70 0.61
C ILE A 54 -2.62 -0.17 0.52
N LEU A 55 -2.38 0.52 1.63
CA LEU A 55 -2.37 1.98 1.68
C LEU A 55 -1.21 2.55 0.86
N GLY A 56 -0.06 1.91 0.90
CA GLY A 56 1.08 2.25 0.06
C GLY A 56 0.83 1.97 -1.42
N GLY A 57 0.17 0.88 -1.76
CA GLY A 57 -0.24 0.58 -3.14
C GLY A 57 -1.23 1.60 -3.68
N TRP A 58 -2.22 1.99 -2.86
CA TRP A 58 -3.12 3.10 -3.17
C TRP A 58 -2.35 4.40 -3.37
N SER A 59 -1.45 4.72 -2.43
CA SER A 59 -0.68 5.96 -2.45
C SER A 59 0.28 6.04 -3.64
N PHE A 60 0.80 4.89 -4.09
CA PHE A 60 1.65 4.80 -5.27
C PHE A 60 0.89 5.12 -6.56
N LEU A 61 -0.36 4.67 -6.66
CA LEU A 61 -1.20 4.86 -7.86
C LEU A 61 -1.90 6.22 -7.89
N PHE A 62 -2.37 6.70 -6.74
CA PHE A 62 -3.29 7.83 -6.64
C PHE A 62 -2.80 8.97 -5.75
N GLY A 63 -1.65 8.81 -5.09
CA GLY A 63 -1.15 9.74 -4.08
C GLY A 63 -1.69 9.46 -2.68
N LEU A 64 -1.07 10.08 -1.68
CA LEU A 64 -1.42 9.87 -0.27
C LEU A 64 -2.83 10.43 0.01
N PRO A 65 -3.75 9.63 0.57
CA PRO A 65 -5.10 10.11 0.85
C PRO A 65 -5.12 11.12 1.99
N GLU A 66 -6.00 12.13 1.91
CA GLU A 66 -6.08 13.24 2.88
C GLU A 66 -6.32 12.78 4.32
N TRP A 67 -7.14 11.74 4.51
CA TRP A 67 -7.39 11.17 5.83
C TRP A 67 -6.15 10.48 6.41
N ALA A 68 -5.30 9.86 5.57
CA ALA A 68 -4.07 9.26 6.05
C ALA A 68 -3.07 10.36 6.41
N PHE A 69 -3.06 11.44 5.64
CA PHE A 69 -2.28 12.62 5.98
C PHE A 69 -2.70 13.19 7.35
N SER A 70 -3.99 13.38 7.61
CA SER A 70 -4.45 13.94 8.89
C SER A 70 -4.21 13.03 10.09
N ILE A 71 -4.28 11.70 9.93
CA ILE A 71 -4.04 10.74 11.02
C ILE A 71 -2.55 10.64 11.36
N PHE A 72 -1.71 10.54 10.34
CA PHE A 72 -0.30 10.19 10.53
C PHE A 72 0.64 11.39 10.56
N ILE A 73 0.21 12.50 9.97
CA ILE A 73 1.01 13.72 9.81
C ILE A 73 0.24 14.81 10.54
N SER A 74 0.23 14.71 11.87
CA SER A 74 -0.08 15.88 12.70
C SER A 74 1.10 16.83 12.60
N LYS A 75 0.82 18.08 12.20
CA LYS A 75 1.75 19.18 12.46
C LYS A 75 2.02 19.33 13.95
#